data_AF-A0A8T3N3Y1-F1
#
_entry.id   AF-A0A8T3N3Y1-F1
#
_cell.length_a   1.000
_cell.length_b   1.000
_cell.length_c   1.000
_cell.angle_alpha   90.00
_cell.angle_beta   90.00
_cell.angle_gamma   90.00
#
_symmetry.space_group_name_H-M   'P 1'
#
loop_
_entity.id
_entity.type
_entity.pdbx_description
1 polymer ?
#
loop_
_entity_poly.entity_id
_entity_poly.type
_entity_poly.pdbx_seq_one_letter_code
_entity_poly.pdbx_strand_id
1 'polypeptide(L)'
;MAASNNVTQFSNQAQDISRSMFGAFQGIAEVQSNILQKLSGTQQALIQQSYEAANDQLQVMSKVHDPREFAAAQADLVKTHGQRYVETVKQAIDVSADAWQEYGNKVESTTRDVNNKTERAVSSKKDA
;
A
#
# COMPACT_ATOMS: atom_id res chain seq x y z
N MET A 1 3.61 30.96 42.54
CA MET A 1 3.30 31.07 41.09
C MET A 1 3.92 29.97 40.22
N ALA A 2 4.81 29.09 40.73
CA ALA A 2 5.47 28.05 39.92
C ALA A 2 4.56 26.85 39.51
N ALA A 3 3.55 26.51 40.31
CA ALA A 3 2.69 25.34 40.03
C ALA A 3 1.77 25.52 38.80
N SER A 4 1.27 26.74 38.57
CA SER A 4 0.42 27.05 37.40
C SER A 4 1.19 26.91 36.08
N ASN A 5 2.47 27.27 36.07
CA ASN A 5 3.29 27.26 34.86
C ASN A 5 3.62 25.82 34.40
N ASN A 6 3.85 24.91 35.36
CA ASN A 6 4.11 23.48 35.11
C ASN A 6 2.89 22.74 34.55
N VAL A 7 1.68 23.04 35.06
CA VAL A 7 0.44 22.42 34.55
C VAL A 7 0.13 22.89 33.12
N THR A 8 0.34 24.17 32.83
CA THR A 8 0.16 24.72 31.47
C THR A 8 1.21 24.16 30.49
N GLN A 9 2.48 24.03 30.88
CA GLN A 9 3.51 23.39 30.05
C GLN A 9 3.21 21.92 29.76
N PHE A 10 2.83 21.16 30.79
CA PHE A 10 2.45 19.75 30.62
C PHE A 10 1.23 19.60 29.70
N SER A 11 0.22 20.45 29.87
CA SER A 11 -0.97 20.46 29.00
C SER A 11 -0.59 20.73 27.54
N ASN A 12 0.30 21.68 27.27
CA ASN A 12 0.74 22.00 25.91
C ASN A 12 1.56 20.86 25.29
N GLN A 13 2.46 20.24 26.06
CA GLN A 13 3.24 19.08 25.61
C GLN A 13 2.36 17.87 25.31
N ALA A 14 1.38 17.58 26.16
CA ALA A 14 0.41 16.51 25.94
C ALA A 14 -0.45 16.76 24.69
N GLN A 15 -0.80 18.03 24.43
CA GLN A 15 -1.54 18.43 23.23
C GLN A 15 -0.71 18.24 21.96
N ASP A 16 0.58 18.58 21.99
CA ASP A 16 1.48 18.41 20.84
C ASP A 16 1.79 16.95 20.53
N ILE A 17 1.97 16.10 21.55
CA ILE A 17 2.11 14.65 21.39
C ILE A 17 0.82 14.06 20.80
N SER A 18 -0.34 14.51 21.28
CA SER A 18 -1.65 14.08 20.74
C SER A 18 -1.84 14.48 19.28
N ARG A 19 -1.39 15.68 18.89
CA ARG A 19 -1.41 16.14 17.49
C ARG A 19 -0.49 15.31 16.60
N SER A 20 0.73 14.98 17.07
CA SER A 20 1.64 14.07 16.34
C SER A 20 1.03 12.69 16.12
N MET A 21 0.40 12.12 17.15
CA MET A 21 -0.28 10.83 17.02
C MET A 21 -1.45 10.91 16.03
N PHE A 22 -2.24 11.98 16.06
CA PHE A 22 -3.35 12.17 15.11
C PHE A 22 -2.86 12.31 13.66
N GLY A 23 -1.79 13.07 13.42
CA GLY A 23 -1.17 13.17 12.10
C GLY A 23 -0.60 11.83 11.61
N ALA A 24 -0.10 11.00 12.52
CA ALA A 24 0.34 9.64 12.18
C ALA A 24 -0.83 8.74 11.78
N PHE A 25 -1.95 8.80 12.51
CA PHE A 25 -3.17 8.07 12.13
C PHE A 25 -3.70 8.51 10.76
N GLN A 26 -3.69 9.80 10.46
CA GLN A 26 -4.05 10.31 9.13
C GLN A 26 -3.10 9.77 8.06
N GLY A 27 -1.79 9.79 8.31
CA GLY A 27 -0.81 9.24 7.38
C GLY A 27 -0.96 7.73 7.15
N ILE A 28 -1.35 6.95 8.16
CA ILE A 28 -1.65 5.52 8.00
C ILE A 28 -2.92 5.32 7.15
N ALA A 29 -3.95 6.16 7.36
CA ALA A 29 -5.17 6.10 6.56
C ALA A 29 -4.91 6.46 5.07
N GLU A 30 -4.03 7.42 4.81
CA GLU A 30 -3.57 7.76 3.45
C GLU A 30 -2.86 6.57 2.78
N VAL A 31 -1.94 5.92 3.49
CA VAL A 31 -1.25 4.71 3.00
C VAL A 31 -2.28 3.62 2.68
N GLN A 32 -3.24 3.38 3.56
CA GLN A 32 -4.31 2.39 3.32
C GLN A 32 -5.16 2.72 2.09
N SER A 33 -5.51 4.00 1.89
CA SER A 33 -6.23 4.46 0.70
C SER A 33 -5.42 4.23 -0.59
N ASN A 34 -4.13 4.59 -0.58
CA ASN A 34 -3.23 4.39 -1.72
C ASN A 34 -3.08 2.90 -2.07
N ILE A 35 -3.00 2.02 -1.08
CA ILE A 35 -2.93 0.56 -1.28
C ILE A 35 -4.22 0.07 -1.94
N LEU A 36 -5.38 0.48 -1.44
CA LEU A 36 -6.67 0.07 -2.01
C LEU A 36 -6.83 0.53 -3.46
N GLN A 37 -6.39 1.77 -3.78
CA GLN A 37 -6.39 2.26 -5.16
C GLN A 37 -5.49 1.43 -6.07
N LYS A 38 -4.25 1.14 -5.64
CA LYS A 38 -3.31 0.31 -6.41
C LYS A 38 -3.85 -1.11 -6.61
N LEU A 39 -4.38 -1.74 -5.56
CA LEU A 39 -5.00 -3.07 -5.65
C LEU A 39 -6.22 -3.10 -6.56
N SER A 40 -7.06 -2.05 -6.53
CA SER A 40 -8.19 -1.91 -7.45
C SER A 40 -7.72 -1.83 -8.91
N GLY A 41 -6.64 -1.09 -9.18
CA GLY A 41 -6.03 -1.03 -10.50
C GLY A 41 -5.54 -2.40 -10.97
N THR A 42 -4.87 -3.16 -10.09
CA THR A 42 -4.44 -4.53 -10.39
C THR A 42 -5.63 -5.47 -10.65
N GLN A 43 -6.70 -5.38 -9.86
CA GLN A 43 -7.92 -6.17 -10.09
C GLN A 43 -8.58 -5.83 -11.43
N GLN A 44 -8.65 -4.55 -11.80
CA GLN A 44 -9.20 -4.13 -13.09
C GLN A 44 -8.36 -4.68 -14.25
N ALA A 45 -7.03 -4.67 -14.13
CA ALA A 45 -6.14 -5.27 -15.12
C ALA A 45 -6.37 -6.79 -15.27
N LEU A 46 -6.57 -7.53 -14.18
CA LEU A 46 -6.89 -8.96 -14.22
C LEU A 46 -8.22 -9.24 -14.94
N ILE A 47 -9.25 -8.43 -14.66
CA ILE A 47 -10.56 -8.56 -15.30
C ILE A 47 -10.42 -8.32 -16.81
N GLN A 48 -9.74 -7.24 -17.20
CA GLN A 48 -9.51 -6.92 -18.60
C GLN A 48 -8.74 -8.04 -19.34
N GLN A 49 -7.65 -8.53 -18.74
CA GLN A 49 -6.88 -9.64 -19.30
C GLN A 49 -7.72 -10.91 -19.46
N SER A 50 -8.63 -11.18 -18.53
CA SER A 50 -9.53 -12.33 -18.59
C SER A 50 -10.53 -12.21 -19.75
N TYR A 51 -11.06 -11.00 -19.97
CA TYR A 51 -11.93 -10.72 -21.13
C TYR A 51 -11.18 -10.87 -22.45
N GLU A 52 -9.96 -10.35 -22.55
CA GLU A 52 -9.12 -10.50 -23.74
C GLU A 52 -8.84 -11.99 -24.03
N ALA A 53 -8.45 -12.77 -23.01
CA ALA A 53 -8.21 -14.19 -23.15
C ALA A 53 -9.44 -14.97 -23.64
N ALA A 54 -10.62 -14.66 -23.08
CA ALA A 54 -11.87 -15.28 -23.49
C ALA A 54 -12.21 -14.94 -24.95
N ASN A 55 -12.01 -13.68 -25.36
CA ASN A 55 -12.27 -13.25 -26.73
C ASN A 55 -11.31 -13.90 -27.73
N ASP A 56 -10.02 -13.97 -27.40
CA ASP A 56 -9.01 -14.58 -28.26
C ASP A 56 -9.22 -16.10 -28.38
N GLN A 57 -9.61 -16.76 -27.29
CA GLN A 57 -9.98 -18.18 -27.33
C GLN A 57 -11.22 -18.43 -28.21
N LEU A 58 -12.25 -17.57 -28.13
CA LEU A 58 -13.43 -17.65 -29.02
C LEU A 58 -13.05 -17.41 -30.49
N GLN A 59 -12.11 -16.50 -30.77
CA GLN A 59 -11.61 -16.28 -32.12
C GLN A 59 -10.88 -17.51 -32.67
N VAL A 60 -10.03 -18.15 -31.87
CA VAL A 60 -9.35 -19.39 -32.29
C VAL A 60 -10.36 -20.49 -32.57
N MET A 61 -11.36 -20.69 -31.68
CA MET A 61 -12.41 -21.68 -31.88
C MET A 61 -13.29 -21.43 -33.11
N SER A 62 -13.48 -20.17 -33.51
CA SER A 62 -14.32 -19.82 -34.66
C SER A 62 -13.57 -19.83 -36.01
N LYS A 63 -12.24 -19.70 -35.99
CA LYS A 63 -11.43 -19.55 -37.22
C LYS A 63 -10.58 -20.78 -37.54
N VAL A 64 -10.19 -21.57 -36.54
CA VAL A 64 -9.24 -22.66 -36.71
C VAL A 64 -9.98 -24.00 -36.69
N HIS A 65 -10.07 -24.63 -37.87
CA HIS A 65 -10.74 -25.91 -38.06
C HIS A 65 -9.76 -27.09 -38.06
N ASP A 66 -8.47 -26.85 -38.31
CA ASP A 66 -7.45 -27.88 -38.25
C ASP A 66 -7.05 -28.17 -36.79
N PRO A 67 -7.08 -29.44 -36.32
CA PRO A 67 -6.77 -29.78 -34.93
C PRO A 67 -5.35 -29.46 -34.48
N ARG A 68 -4.35 -29.53 -35.37
CA ARG A 68 -2.95 -29.25 -35.03
C ARG A 68 -2.71 -27.76 -34.94
N GLU A 69 -3.25 -27.00 -35.89
CA GLU A 69 -3.22 -25.54 -35.84
C GLU A 69 -3.99 -25.01 -34.61
N PHE A 70 -5.11 -25.63 -34.26
CA PHE A 70 -5.88 -25.28 -33.06
C PHE A 70 -5.06 -25.52 -31.79
N ALA A 71 -4.41 -26.68 -31.67
CA ALA A 71 -3.56 -27.00 -30.52
C ALA A 71 -2.37 -26.03 -30.40
N ALA A 72 -1.74 -25.66 -31.51
CA ALA A 72 -0.66 -24.68 -31.52
C ALA A 72 -1.16 -23.28 -31.08
N ALA A 73 -2.27 -22.82 -31.65
CA ALA A 73 -2.87 -21.53 -31.28
C ALA A 73 -3.29 -21.49 -29.81
N GLN A 74 -3.85 -22.59 -29.29
CA GLN A 74 -4.22 -22.68 -27.88
C GLN A 74 -3.01 -22.69 -26.96
N ALA A 75 -1.90 -23.36 -27.34
CA ALA A 75 -0.66 -23.32 -26.57
C ALA A 75 -0.06 -21.91 -26.51
N ASP A 76 -0.10 -21.15 -27.61
CA ASP A 76 0.36 -19.77 -27.66
C ASP A 76 -0.52 -18.83 -26.81
N LEU A 77 -1.83 -19.04 -26.80
CA LEU A 77 -2.75 -18.31 -25.90
C LEU A 77 -2.43 -18.58 -24.43
N VAL A 78 -2.30 -19.86 -24.05
CA VAL A 78 -1.97 -20.24 -22.67
C VAL A 78 -0.63 -19.65 -22.24
N LYS A 79 0.38 -19.68 -23.11
CA LYS A 79 1.68 -19.07 -22.83
C LYS A 79 1.58 -17.57 -22.64
N THR A 80 0.89 -16.86 -23.53
CA THR A 80 0.78 -15.40 -23.52
C THR A 80 -0.02 -14.90 -22.32
N HIS A 81 -1.21 -15.46 -22.09
CA HIS A 81 -2.04 -15.08 -20.95
C HIS A 81 -1.44 -15.57 -19.62
N GLY A 82 -0.77 -16.72 -19.62
CA GLY A 82 -0.02 -17.20 -18.46
C GLY A 82 1.12 -16.27 -18.05
N GLN A 83 1.89 -15.76 -19.02
CA GLN A 83 2.92 -14.74 -18.75
C GLN A 83 2.32 -13.46 -18.18
N ARG A 84 1.26 -12.92 -18.80
CA ARG A 84 0.57 -11.71 -18.32
C ARG A 84 -0.02 -11.88 -16.92
N TYR A 85 -0.56 -13.06 -16.61
CA TYR A 85 -1.04 -13.38 -15.28
C TYR A 85 0.09 -13.33 -14.24
N VAL A 86 1.23 -13.97 -14.53
CA VAL A 86 2.41 -13.93 -13.64
C VAL A 86 2.91 -12.51 -13.44
N GLU A 87 2.94 -11.68 -14.48
CA GLU A 87 3.32 -10.27 -14.37
C GLU A 87 2.35 -9.48 -13.47
N THR A 88 1.05 -9.72 -13.60
CA THR A 88 0.03 -9.05 -12.78
C THR A 88 0.12 -9.48 -11.31
N VAL A 89 0.41 -10.76 -11.06
CA VAL A 89 0.68 -11.26 -9.70
C VAL A 89 1.94 -10.63 -9.12
N LYS A 90 3.02 -10.47 -9.90
CA LYS A 90 4.23 -9.75 -9.46
C LYS A 90 3.90 -8.31 -9.08
N GLN A 91 3.13 -7.59 -9.89
CA GLN A 91 2.68 -6.24 -9.56
C GLN A 91 1.90 -6.18 -8.25
N ALA A 92 1.02 -7.16 -7.99
CA ALA A 92 0.30 -7.24 -6.72
C ALA A 92 1.24 -7.44 -5.51
N ILE A 93 2.27 -8.28 -5.69
CA ILE A 93 3.31 -8.52 -4.68
C ILE A 93 4.12 -7.23 -4.44
N ASP A 94 4.54 -6.55 -5.51
CA ASP A 94 5.31 -5.30 -5.43
C ASP A 94 4.50 -4.20 -4.72
N VAL A 95 3.22 -4.03 -5.07
CA VAL A 95 2.30 -3.11 -4.37
C VAL A 95 2.22 -3.43 -2.88
N SER A 96 2.18 -4.71 -2.53
CA SER A 96 2.12 -5.17 -1.14
C SER A 96 3.44 -4.97 -0.39
N ALA A 97 4.58 -5.12 -1.07
CA ALA A 97 5.91 -4.89 -0.51
C ALA A 97 6.14 -3.40 -0.26
N ASP A 98 5.84 -2.54 -1.25
CA ASP A 98 5.89 -1.09 -1.14
C ASP A 98 5.02 -0.58 0.00
N ALA A 99 3.80 -1.11 0.10
CA ALA A 99 2.85 -0.81 1.17
C ALA A 99 3.44 -1.08 2.56
N TRP A 100 4.06 -2.25 2.72
CA TRP A 100 4.70 -2.62 3.99
C TRP A 100 5.87 -1.70 4.32
N GLN A 101 6.70 -1.39 3.33
CA GLN A 101 7.83 -0.49 3.53
C GLN A 101 7.38 0.93 3.89
N GLU A 102 6.36 1.46 3.21
CA GLU A 102 5.81 2.78 3.47
C GLU A 102 5.17 2.86 4.87
N TYR A 103 4.41 1.84 5.25
CA TYR A 103 3.85 1.73 6.60
C TYR A 103 4.94 1.68 7.68
N GLY A 104 5.97 0.85 7.48
CA GLY A 104 7.11 0.73 8.40
C GLY A 104 7.84 2.06 8.59
N ASN A 105 8.16 2.74 7.49
CA ASN A 105 8.80 4.06 7.52
C ASN A 105 7.95 5.10 8.26
N LYS A 106 6.63 5.08 8.07
CA LYS A 106 5.71 6.02 8.72
C LYS A 106 5.64 5.78 10.23
N VAL A 107 5.60 4.51 10.65
CA VAL A 107 5.62 4.13 12.07
C VAL A 107 6.96 4.55 12.69
N GLU A 108 8.09 4.21 12.09
CA GLU A 108 9.41 4.55 12.60
C GLU A 108 9.59 6.08 12.74
N SER A 109 9.18 6.85 11.74
CA SER A 109 9.22 8.31 11.77
C SER A 109 8.36 8.88 12.90
N THR A 110 7.16 8.32 13.10
CA THR A 110 6.25 8.75 14.17
C THR A 110 6.83 8.44 15.55
N THR A 111 7.34 7.22 15.74
CA THR A 111 7.99 6.80 16.99
C THR A 111 9.17 7.71 17.30
N ARG A 112 10.00 8.05 16.31
CA ARG A 112 11.13 8.96 16.49
C ARG A 112 10.67 10.37 16.87
N ASP A 113 9.65 10.92 16.20
CA ASP A 113 9.12 12.26 16.52
C ASP A 113 8.52 12.31 17.94
N VAL A 114 7.72 11.30 18.31
CA VAL A 114 7.14 11.19 19.65
C VAL A 114 8.22 11.01 20.70
N ASN A 115 9.22 10.13 20.47
CA ASN A 115 10.31 9.92 21.42
C ASN A 115 11.13 11.20 21.63
N ASN A 116 11.49 11.91 20.55
CA ASN A 116 12.21 13.19 20.63
C ASN A 116 11.41 14.26 21.40
N LYS A 117 10.08 14.30 21.21
CA LYS A 117 9.20 15.23 21.95
C LYS A 117 9.09 14.87 23.42
N THR A 118 8.98 13.57 23.74
CA THR A 118 8.97 13.08 25.12
C THR A 118 10.31 13.36 25.82
N GLU A 119 11.44 13.11 25.17
CA GLU A 119 12.78 13.40 25.73
C GLU A 119 12.97 14.90 26.02
N ARG A 120 12.51 15.77 25.11
CA ARG A 120 12.49 17.24 25.33
C ARG A 120 11.60 17.64 26.50
N ALA A 121 10.43 17.00 26.66
CA ALA A 121 9.54 17.24 27.79
C ALA A 121 10.13 16.79 29.13
N VAL A 122 10.87 15.67 29.15
CA VAL A 122 11.52 15.15 30.37
C VAL A 122 12.77 15.95 30.74
N SER A 123 13.59 16.35 29.76
CA SER A 123 14.80 17.16 30.00
C SER A 123 14.47 18.58 30.47
N SER A 124 13.47 19.24 29.89
CA SER A 124 12.97 20.54 30.37
C SER A 124 12.40 20.51 31.79
N LYS A 125 12.01 19.33 32.30
CA LYS A 125 11.56 19.12 33.69
C LYS A 125 12.72 18.88 34.68
N LYS A 126 13.93 18.61 34.19
CA LYS A 126 15.13 18.33 35.00
C LYS A 126 15.95 19.60 35.27
N ASP A 127 15.78 20.62 34.43
CA ASP A 127 16.43 21.93 34.51
C ASP A 127 15.54 23.03 35.15
N ALA A 128 14.31 22.70 35.57
CA ALA A 128 13.32 23.58 36.19
C ALA A 128 13.07 23.22 37.67
#